data_AF-X1HSX6-F1
#
_entry.id   AF-X1HSX6-F1
#
_cell.length_a   1.000
_cell.length_b   1.000
_cell.length_c   1.000
_cell.angle_alpha   90.00
_cell.angle_beta   90.00
_cell.angle_gamma   90.00
#
_symmetry.space_group_name_H-M   'P 1'
#
loop_
_entity.id
_entity.type
_entity.pdbx_description
1 polymer ?
#
loop_
_entity_poly.entity_id
_entity_poly.type
_entity_poly.pdbx_seq_one_letter_code
_entity_poly.pdbx_strand_id
1 'polypeptide(L)'
;MALTFGLIVGNRNFFPDSLAQVGRERMIKILEKEGHNVICLSLEDTKSGTVETWEDARKCVQLFKENSDKIDGVIVTLPNFGDEKGVANALRLSGLKVPVLVHAFPDDINALDLAHRGDSFCGKISVCNNLAQHNIPFSITQVHTINPEDSSFLEDLQWFSR
;
A
#
# COMPACT_ATOMS: atom_id res chain seq x y z
N MET A 1 -17.56 5.15 12.41
CA MET A 1 -18.27 4.62 11.22
C MET A 1 -17.25 3.80 10.45
N ALA A 2 -17.65 2.67 9.87
CA ALA A 2 -16.74 1.87 9.06
C ALA A 2 -16.38 2.64 7.79
N LEU A 3 -15.10 3.00 7.64
CA LEU A 3 -14.57 3.58 6.39
C LEU A 3 -14.18 2.46 5.42
N THR A 4 -14.16 2.79 4.13
CA THR A 4 -13.64 1.91 3.08
C THR A 4 -12.33 2.46 2.55
N PHE A 5 -11.26 1.66 2.67
CA PHE A 5 -9.95 2.02 2.16
C PHE A 5 -9.68 1.35 0.82
N GLY A 6 -9.24 2.16 -0.16
CA GLY A 6 -8.49 1.62 -1.29
C GLY A 6 -7.13 1.16 -0.78
N LEU A 7 -6.72 -0.07 -1.06
CA LEU A 7 -5.41 -0.58 -0.66
C LEU A 7 -4.56 -0.85 -1.91
N ILE A 8 -3.40 -0.18 -1.96
CA ILE A 8 -2.36 -0.43 -2.97
C ILE A 8 -1.22 -1.16 -2.28
N VAL A 9 -0.91 -2.38 -2.75
CA VAL A 9 0.25 -3.14 -2.31
C VAL A 9 1.34 -2.98 -3.35
N GLY A 10 2.44 -2.30 -3.00
CA GLY A 10 3.57 -2.15 -3.91
C GLY A 10 4.40 -3.44 -4.00
N ASN A 11 4.87 -3.76 -5.21
CA ASN A 11 5.82 -4.84 -5.47
C ASN A 11 6.80 -4.46 -6.57
N ARG A 12 7.88 -5.23 -6.74
CA ARG A 12 8.87 -5.06 -7.81
C ARG A 12 9.57 -6.38 -8.09
N ASN A 13 9.72 -6.75 -9.38
CA ASN A 13 10.26 -8.03 -9.85
C ASN A 13 11.59 -8.48 -9.24
N PHE A 14 12.38 -7.54 -8.71
CA PHE A 14 13.65 -7.85 -8.07
C PHE A 14 13.48 -8.49 -6.69
N PHE A 15 12.36 -8.24 -6.01
CA PHE A 15 12.10 -8.67 -4.64
C PHE A 15 11.15 -9.88 -4.58
N PRO A 16 11.18 -10.66 -3.50
CA PRO A 16 10.33 -11.84 -3.37
C PRO A 16 8.83 -11.49 -3.36
N ASP A 17 8.06 -12.07 -4.29
CA ASP A 17 6.61 -11.86 -4.36
C ASP A 17 5.87 -12.41 -3.12
N SER A 18 6.48 -13.38 -2.42
CA SER A 18 5.96 -13.95 -1.18
C SER A 18 5.82 -12.89 -0.09
N LEU A 19 6.76 -11.93 0.00
CA LEU A 19 6.67 -10.80 0.93
C LEU A 19 5.45 -9.95 0.60
N ALA A 20 5.23 -9.66 -0.69
CA ALA A 20 4.11 -8.85 -1.12
C ALA A 20 2.75 -9.53 -0.87
N GLN A 21 2.67 -10.84 -1.13
CA GLN A 21 1.48 -11.65 -0.84
C GLN A 21 1.17 -11.68 0.66
N VAL A 22 2.13 -12.04 1.50
CA VAL A 22 1.95 -12.12 2.95
C VAL A 22 1.64 -10.74 3.54
N GLY A 23 2.34 -9.70 3.08
CA GLY A 23 2.08 -8.33 3.52
C GLY A 23 0.69 -7.83 3.14
N ARG A 24 0.18 -8.17 1.95
CA ARG A 24 -1.20 -7.89 1.52
C ARG A 24 -2.20 -8.54 2.47
N GLU A 25 -2.07 -9.84 2.71
CA GLU A 25 -2.98 -10.60 3.57
C GLU A 25 -3.00 -10.05 5.01
N ARG A 26 -1.82 -9.74 5.57
CA ARG A 26 -1.70 -9.14 6.90
C ARG A 26 -2.37 -7.78 7.00
N MET A 27 -2.15 -6.90 6.02
CA MET A 27 -2.75 -5.57 6.01
C MET A 27 -4.28 -5.64 5.89
N ILE A 28 -4.82 -6.46 4.97
CA ILE A 28 -6.27 -6.65 4.82
C ILE A 28 -6.88 -7.14 6.15
N LYS A 29 -6.28 -8.18 6.74
CA LYS A 29 -6.76 -8.75 8.00
C LYS A 29 -6.82 -7.73 9.14
N ILE A 30 -5.83 -6.84 9.23
CA ILE A 30 -5.82 -5.79 10.25
C ILE A 30 -6.90 -4.73 9.97
N LEU A 31 -7.01 -4.24 8.73
CA LEU A 31 -8.03 -3.25 8.38
C LEU A 31 -9.46 -3.77 8.65
N GLU A 32 -9.74 -5.02 8.27
CA GLU A 32 -11.02 -5.67 8.52
C GLU A 32 -11.27 -5.90 10.03
N LYS A 33 -10.24 -6.30 10.78
CA LYS A 33 -10.34 -6.47 12.24
C LYS A 33 -10.66 -5.16 12.97
N GLU A 34 -10.13 -4.05 12.49
CA GLU A 34 -10.44 -2.70 13.00
C GLU A 34 -11.79 -2.15 12.48
N GLY A 35 -12.54 -2.95 11.71
CA GLY A 35 -13.89 -2.64 11.27
C GLY A 35 -13.98 -1.78 10.00
N HIS A 36 -12.91 -1.77 9.19
CA HIS A 36 -12.87 -1.08 7.90
C HIS A 36 -13.08 -2.04 6.73
N ASN A 37 -13.65 -1.54 5.64
CA ASN A 37 -13.73 -2.29 4.38
C ASN A 37 -12.47 -2.03 3.55
N VAL A 38 -12.10 -3.00 2.70
CA VAL A 38 -10.91 -2.88 1.84
C VAL A 38 -11.27 -3.15 0.38
N ILE A 39 -10.83 -2.25 -0.51
CA ILE A 39 -10.92 -2.41 -1.96
C ILE A 39 -9.51 -2.45 -2.52
N CYS A 40 -9.10 -3.59 -3.07
CA CYS A 40 -7.77 -3.77 -3.64
C CYS A 40 -7.79 -4.79 -4.78
N LEU A 41 -6.73 -4.79 -5.58
CA LEU A 41 -6.53 -5.81 -6.60
C LEU A 41 -6.52 -7.20 -5.97
N SER A 42 -7.22 -8.14 -6.61
CA SER A 42 -7.24 -9.55 -6.26
C SER A 42 -6.04 -10.28 -6.85
N LEU A 43 -5.84 -11.54 -6.42
CA LEU A 43 -4.82 -12.42 -7.00
C LEU A 43 -5.08 -12.76 -8.47
N GLU A 44 -6.31 -12.58 -8.95
CA GLU A 44 -6.70 -12.82 -10.35
C GLU A 44 -6.45 -11.57 -11.22
N ASP A 45 -6.51 -10.38 -10.63
CA ASP A 45 -6.28 -9.13 -11.36
C ASP A 45 -4.81 -8.97 -11.74
N THR A 46 -3.90 -9.21 -10.79
CA THR A 46 -2.46 -9.01 -10.97
C THR A 46 -1.65 -10.03 -10.15
N LYS A 47 -0.35 -10.09 -10.41
CA LYS A 47 0.58 -10.94 -9.65
C LYS A 47 0.51 -10.58 -8.17
N SER A 48 0.07 -11.54 -7.35
CA SER A 48 -0.13 -11.37 -5.90
C SER A 48 -1.11 -10.25 -5.49
N GLY A 49 -1.95 -9.75 -6.41
CA GLY A 49 -2.82 -8.59 -6.15
C GLY A 49 -2.05 -7.30 -5.84
N THR A 50 -0.88 -7.14 -6.46
CA THR A 50 0.04 -6.02 -6.25
C THR A 50 0.07 -5.07 -7.44
N VAL A 51 0.64 -3.88 -7.22
CA VAL A 51 0.94 -2.91 -8.27
C VAL A 51 2.45 -2.86 -8.47
N GLU A 52 2.88 -3.30 -9.66
CA GLU A 52 4.29 -3.37 -10.03
C GLU A 52 4.53 -2.73 -11.41
N THR A 53 3.65 -3.00 -12.36
CA THR A 53 3.78 -2.55 -13.74
C THR A 53 2.80 -1.43 -14.08
N TRP A 54 3.00 -0.81 -15.25
CA TRP A 54 2.03 0.13 -15.81
C TRP A 54 0.64 -0.51 -16.00
N GLU A 55 0.58 -1.78 -16.40
CA GLU A 55 -0.69 -2.46 -16.62
C GLU A 55 -1.40 -2.75 -15.29
N ASP A 56 -0.65 -3.12 -14.25
CA ASP A 56 -1.21 -3.28 -12.90
C ASP A 56 -1.77 -1.95 -12.37
N ALA A 57 -1.04 -0.86 -12.60
CA ALA A 57 -1.51 0.48 -12.24
C ALA A 57 -2.82 0.82 -12.97
N ARG A 58 -2.95 0.49 -14.27
CA ARG A 58 -4.20 0.71 -15.02
C ARG A 58 -5.37 -0.11 -14.49
N LYS A 59 -5.13 -1.36 -14.08
CA LYS A 59 -6.16 -2.18 -13.43
C LYS A 59 -6.58 -1.58 -12.09
N CYS A 60 -5.62 -1.13 -11.28
CA CYS A 60 -5.91 -0.45 -10.02
C CYS A 60 -6.72 0.84 -10.24
N VAL A 61 -6.39 1.61 -11.28
CA VAL A 61 -7.14 2.81 -11.68
C VAL A 61 -8.60 2.48 -11.99
N GLN A 62 -8.83 1.42 -12.76
CA GLN A 62 -10.18 1.00 -13.11
C GLN A 62 -10.97 0.58 -11.89
N LEU A 63 -10.39 -0.29 -11.05
CA LEU A 63 -11.00 -0.74 -9.79
C LEU A 63 -11.38 0.43 -8.87
N PHE A 64 -10.49 1.41 -8.73
CA PHE A 64 -10.72 2.58 -7.87
C PHE A 64 -11.75 3.53 -8.45
N LYS A 65 -11.83 3.68 -9.78
CA LYS A 65 -12.88 4.47 -10.43
C LYS A 65 -14.26 3.86 -10.22
N GLU A 66 -14.38 2.55 -10.39
CA GLU A 66 -15.63 1.79 -10.21
C GLU A 66 -16.16 1.83 -8.78
N ASN A 67 -15.31 2.14 -7.80
CA ASN A 67 -15.65 2.22 -6.38
C ASN A 67 -15.37 3.60 -5.78
N SER A 68 -15.27 4.63 -6.61
CA SER A 68 -14.87 5.98 -6.18
C SER A 68 -15.87 6.65 -5.23
N ASP A 69 -17.14 6.22 -5.28
CA ASP A 69 -18.22 6.62 -4.38
C ASP A 69 -18.12 5.97 -2.99
N LYS A 70 -17.34 4.88 -2.86
CA LYS A 70 -17.20 4.11 -1.63
C LYS A 70 -15.88 4.40 -0.91
N ILE A 71 -14.80 4.69 -1.64
CA ILE A 71 -13.46 4.84 -1.07
C ILE A 71 -13.34 6.16 -0.32
N ASP A 72 -13.09 6.09 0.99
CA ASP A 72 -12.92 7.24 1.87
C ASP A 72 -11.45 7.70 1.99
N GLY A 73 -10.51 6.80 1.71
CA GLY A 73 -9.07 7.03 1.79
C GLY A 73 -8.29 5.93 1.08
N VAL A 74 -7.02 6.17 0.75
CA VAL A 74 -6.14 5.15 0.16
C VAL A 74 -4.97 4.86 1.10
N ILE A 75 -4.70 3.58 1.33
CA ILE A 75 -3.50 3.11 2.04
C ILE A 75 -2.57 2.50 1.01
N VAL A 76 -1.35 3.01 0.94
CA VAL A 76 -0.24 2.38 0.21
C VAL A 76 0.57 1.58 1.22
N THR A 77 0.68 0.27 1.03
CA THR A 77 1.49 -0.61 1.88
C THR A 77 2.63 -1.24 1.10
N LEU A 78 3.83 -1.24 1.67
CA LEU A 78 5.06 -1.66 1.02
C LEU A 78 5.73 -2.81 1.81
N PRO A 79 5.43 -4.08 1.47
CA PRO A 79 6.10 -5.24 2.03
C PRO A 79 7.54 -5.42 1.53
N ASN A 80 7.85 -4.81 0.39
CA ASN A 80 9.20 -4.70 -0.17
C ASN A 80 9.36 -3.34 -0.89
N PHE A 81 10.44 -3.15 -1.64
CA PHE A 81 10.65 -1.97 -2.47
C PHE A 81 9.70 -2.01 -3.69
N GLY A 82 8.47 -1.56 -3.46
CA GLY A 82 7.45 -1.44 -4.49
C GLY A 82 7.76 -0.41 -5.58
N ASP A 83 7.19 -0.60 -6.77
CA ASP A 83 7.37 0.32 -7.88
C ASP A 83 6.70 1.67 -7.66
N GLU A 84 7.52 2.72 -7.47
CA GLU A 84 7.00 4.06 -7.16
C GLU A 84 6.12 4.65 -8.27
N LYS A 85 6.42 4.35 -9.54
CA LYS A 85 5.66 4.87 -10.68
C LYS A 85 4.32 4.17 -10.78
N GLY A 86 4.27 2.85 -10.56
CA GLY A 86 3.03 2.08 -10.51
C GLY A 86 2.07 2.65 -9.46
N VAL A 87 2.56 2.83 -8.23
CA VAL A 87 1.78 3.41 -7.12
C VAL A 87 1.29 4.83 -7.45
N ALA A 88 2.19 5.72 -7.87
CA ALA A 88 1.82 7.10 -8.16
C ALA A 88 0.84 7.22 -9.34
N ASN A 89 0.99 6.39 -10.37
CA ASN A 89 0.07 6.35 -11.50
C ASN A 89 -1.30 5.82 -11.09
N ALA A 90 -1.35 4.78 -10.24
CA ALA A 90 -2.61 4.26 -9.72
C ALA A 90 -3.41 5.34 -8.99
N LEU A 91 -2.76 6.09 -8.10
CA LEU A 91 -3.36 7.22 -7.40
C LEU A 91 -3.76 8.34 -8.36
N ARG A 92 -2.82 8.85 -9.14
CA ARG A 92 -3.02 10.02 -10.01
C ARG A 92 -4.12 9.81 -11.04
N LEU A 93 -4.13 8.65 -11.70
CA LEU A 93 -5.02 8.38 -12.83
C LEU A 93 -6.39 7.86 -12.38
N SER A 94 -6.53 7.38 -11.14
CA SER A 94 -7.84 7.06 -10.53
C SER A 94 -8.73 8.30 -10.44
N GLY A 95 -8.14 9.48 -10.22
CA GLY A 95 -8.86 10.73 -10.02
C GLY A 95 -9.51 10.85 -8.63
N LEU A 96 -9.22 9.91 -7.72
CA LEU A 96 -9.67 9.99 -6.33
C LEU A 96 -9.12 11.24 -5.65
N LYS A 97 -9.98 11.93 -4.90
CA LYS A 97 -9.64 13.13 -4.11
C LYS A 97 -9.79 12.84 -2.63
N VAL A 98 -9.13 11.78 -2.17
CA VAL A 98 -9.20 11.28 -0.81
C VAL A 98 -7.81 11.28 -0.16
N PRO A 99 -7.71 11.29 1.18
CA PRO A 99 -6.43 11.19 1.88
C PRO A 99 -5.66 9.92 1.50
N VAL A 100 -4.32 10.01 1.50
CA VAL A 100 -3.42 8.88 1.25
C VAL A 100 -2.52 8.66 2.47
N LEU A 101 -2.40 7.42 2.96
CA LEU A 101 -1.45 7.01 3.99
C LEU A 101 -0.41 6.06 3.38
N VAL A 102 0.88 6.33 3.61
CA VAL A 102 1.97 5.46 3.15
C VAL A 102 2.60 4.69 4.32
N HIS A 103 2.58 3.37 4.21
CA HIS A 103 3.07 2.39 5.17
C HIS A 103 4.15 1.49 4.53
N ALA A 104 5.12 1.05 5.35
CA ALA A 104 6.13 0.06 4.94
C ALA A 104 6.43 -0.90 6.08
N PHE A 105 6.62 -2.18 5.76
CA PHE A 105 6.95 -3.23 6.73
C PHE A 105 8.42 -3.12 7.18
N PRO A 106 8.80 -3.56 8.38
CA PRO A 106 10.21 -3.70 8.74
C PRO A 106 10.83 -4.91 8.04
N ASP A 107 12.10 -4.79 7.63
CA ASP A 107 12.90 -5.95 7.19
C ASP A 107 13.32 -6.80 8.40
N ASP A 108 13.45 -8.12 8.21
CA ASP A 108 14.07 -9.00 9.20
C ASP A 108 15.59 -8.88 9.14
N ILE A 109 16.18 -8.28 10.18
CA ILE A 109 17.62 -8.06 10.30
C ILE A 109 18.43 -9.37 10.32
N ASN A 110 17.80 -10.51 10.60
CA ASN A 110 18.45 -11.82 10.60
C ASN A 110 18.30 -12.55 9.25
N ALA A 111 17.49 -12.04 8.33
CA ALA A 111 17.18 -12.65 7.04
C ALA A 111 17.25 -11.61 5.90
N LEU A 112 18.46 -11.13 5.62
CA LEU A 112 18.74 -10.13 4.58
C LEU A 112 19.25 -10.74 3.26
N ASP A 113 19.06 -12.05 3.07
CA ASP A 113 19.37 -12.71 1.79
C ASP A 113 18.34 -12.33 0.70
N LEU A 114 18.63 -12.72 -0.54
CA LEU A 114 17.79 -12.38 -1.70
C LEU A 114 16.35 -12.93 -1.61
N ALA A 115 16.11 -13.99 -0.84
CA ALA A 115 14.79 -14.61 -0.72
C ALA A 115 13.93 -13.95 0.37
N HIS A 116 14.51 -13.13 1.25
CA HIS A 116 13.83 -12.56 2.42
C HIS A 116 13.92 -11.04 2.53
N ARG A 117 14.93 -10.41 1.92
CA ARG A 117 15.09 -8.95 1.94
C ARG A 117 13.95 -8.27 1.17
N GLY A 118 13.31 -7.27 1.77
CA GLY A 118 12.29 -6.43 1.15
C GLY A 118 12.79 -5.03 0.77
N ASP A 119 13.68 -4.41 1.55
CA ASP A 119 14.13 -3.03 1.35
C ASP A 119 12.98 -2.00 1.26
N SER A 120 11.94 -2.27 2.05
CA SER A 120 10.65 -1.59 2.07
C SER A 120 10.75 -0.11 2.44
N PHE A 121 11.70 0.27 3.31
CA PHE A 121 11.88 1.66 3.72
C PHE A 121 12.42 2.50 2.56
N CYS A 122 13.38 1.98 1.79
CA CYS A 122 13.84 2.64 0.56
C CYS A 122 12.69 2.75 -0.46
N GLY A 123 11.85 1.72 -0.57
CA GLY A 123 10.60 1.77 -1.32
C GLY A 123 9.68 2.91 -0.88
N LYS A 124 9.48 3.08 0.43
CA LYS A 124 8.66 4.15 1.01
C LYS A 124 9.18 5.53 0.62
N ILE A 125 10.49 5.74 0.75
CA ILE A 125 11.15 6.99 0.35
C ILE A 125 10.91 7.24 -1.15
N SER A 126 11.11 6.22 -1.99
CA SER A 126 10.91 6.30 -3.45
C SER A 126 9.47 6.69 -3.81
N VAL A 127 8.48 6.00 -3.23
CA VAL A 127 7.05 6.28 -3.41
C VAL A 127 6.72 7.70 -2.95
N CYS A 128 7.05 8.08 -1.72
CA CYS A 128 6.77 9.41 -1.18
C CYS A 128 7.39 10.53 -2.05
N ASN A 129 8.62 10.33 -2.52
CA ASN A 129 9.27 11.29 -3.42
C ASN A 129 8.53 11.41 -4.76
N ASN A 130 8.01 10.30 -5.32
CA ASN A 130 7.25 10.32 -6.56
C ASN A 130 5.87 10.99 -6.37
N LEU A 131 5.19 10.72 -5.25
CA LEU A 131 3.93 11.40 -4.89
C LEU A 131 4.12 12.92 -4.76
N ALA A 132 5.20 13.34 -4.11
CA ALA A 132 5.55 14.76 -3.99
C ALA A 132 5.78 15.42 -5.37
N GLN A 133 6.51 14.76 -6.27
CA GLN A 133 6.71 15.25 -7.65
C GLN A 133 5.41 15.39 -8.44
N HIS A 134 4.40 14.58 -8.12
CA HIS A 134 3.07 14.66 -8.71
C HIS A 134 2.09 15.55 -7.96
N ASN A 135 2.53 16.24 -6.90
CA ASN A 135 1.68 17.04 -6.01
C ASN A 135 0.49 16.25 -5.43
N ILE A 136 0.70 14.96 -5.14
CA ILE A 136 -0.30 14.12 -4.47
C ILE A 136 -0.08 14.28 -2.97
N PRO A 137 -1.04 14.84 -2.20
CA PRO A 137 -0.91 14.92 -0.75
C PRO A 137 -0.93 13.53 -0.13
N PHE A 138 -0.03 13.29 0.83
CA PHE A 138 0.03 12.02 1.56
C PHE A 138 0.45 12.26 3.01
N SER A 139 0.08 11.30 3.85
CA SER A 139 0.55 11.14 5.22
C SER A 139 1.46 9.92 5.31
N ILE A 140 2.27 9.86 6.36
CA ILE A 140 3.12 8.71 6.67
C ILE A 140 2.81 8.25 8.10
N THR A 141 3.08 6.98 8.37
CA THR A 141 3.10 6.43 9.74
C THR A 141 4.10 7.16 10.62
N GLN A 142 3.87 7.19 11.94
CA GLN A 142 4.74 7.87 12.90
C GLN A 142 6.18 7.34 12.89
N VAL A 143 6.34 6.04 12.64
CA VAL A 143 7.65 5.40 12.48
C VAL A 143 7.90 5.03 11.02
N HIS A 144 9.17 4.91 10.65
CA HIS A 144 9.60 4.69 9.27
C HIS A 144 9.07 3.38 8.68
N THR A 145 9.20 2.30 9.44
CA THR A 145 8.68 0.97 9.15
C THR A 145 7.98 0.41 10.37
N ILE A 146 6.89 -0.33 10.16
CA ILE A 146 6.05 -0.88 11.23
C ILE A 146 5.29 -2.11 10.76
N ASN A 147 4.97 -3.03 11.65
CA ASN A 147 4.06 -4.12 11.30
C ASN A 147 2.61 -3.65 11.50
N PRO A 148 1.66 -4.08 10.64
CA PRO A 148 0.26 -3.69 10.81
C PRO A 148 -0.36 -4.24 12.12
N GLU A 149 0.23 -5.27 12.72
CA GLU A 149 -0.18 -5.82 14.00
C GLU A 149 0.29 -4.99 15.21
N ASP A 150 1.23 -4.07 15.04
CA ASP A 150 1.80 -3.29 16.14
C ASP A 150 0.80 -2.22 16.61
N SER A 151 0.73 -1.99 17.93
CA SER A 151 -0.22 -1.02 18.50
C SER A 151 -0.04 0.39 17.96
N SER A 152 1.20 0.80 17.66
CA SER A 152 1.49 2.10 17.04
C SER A 152 0.93 2.23 15.61
N PHE A 153 0.78 1.14 14.85
CA PHE A 153 0.11 1.20 13.54
C PHE A 153 -1.40 1.36 13.73
N LEU A 154 -1.97 0.71 14.75
CA LEU A 154 -3.38 0.88 15.08
C LEU A 154 -3.69 2.32 15.50
N GLU A 155 -2.77 2.98 16.22
CA GLU A 155 -2.86 4.41 16.54
C GLU A 155 -2.80 5.28 15.27
N ASP A 156 -1.88 5.00 14.34
CA ASP A 156 -1.79 5.68 13.05
C ASP A 156 -3.07 5.51 12.22
N LEU A 157 -3.63 4.29 12.20
CA LEU A 157 -4.88 3.98 11.50
C LEU A 157 -6.08 4.69 12.14
N GLN A 158 -6.16 4.72 13.46
CA GLN A 158 -7.19 5.47 14.20
C GLN A 158 -7.09 6.97 13.99
N TRP A 159 -5.89 7.51 13.83
CA TRP A 159 -5.69 8.92 13.47
C TRP A 159 -6.11 9.18 12.02
N PHE A 160 -5.73 8.31 11.09
CA PHE A 160 -6.03 8.45 9.66
C PHE A 160 -7.52 8.29 9.33
N SER A 161 -8.26 7.55 10.16
CA SER A 161 -9.70 7.27 9.99
C SER A 161 -10.65 8.29 10.64
N ARG A 162 -10.13 9.43 11.10
CA ARG A 162 -10.90 10.50 11.76
C ARG A 162 -11.24 11.66 10.83
#